data_AF-A0A4Q4H588-F1
#
_entry.id   AF-A0A4Q4H588-F1
#
_cell.length_a   1.000
_cell.length_b   1.000
_cell.length_c   1.000
_cell.angle_alpha   90.00
_cell.angle_beta   90.00
_cell.angle_gamma   90.00
#
_symmetry.space_group_name_H-M   'P 1'
#
loop_
_entity.id
_entity.type
_entity.pdbx_description
1 polymer ?
#
loop_
_entity_poly.entity_id
_entity_poly.type
_entity_poly.pdbx_seq_one_letter_code
_entity_poly.pdbx_strand_id
1 'polypeptide(L)' 'MKKLKRLYLRPHDTPFIWLASFVCAAEKEKWAKEEIRTIVQTVRPLDRDAAYEFLMQFIE' A
#
# COMPACT_ATOMS: atom_id res chain seq x y z
N MET A 1 -9.37 10.21 -2.74
CA MET A 1 -8.22 9.52 -2.11
C MET A 1 -6.96 9.91 -2.84
N LYS A 2 -5.84 10.12 -2.13
CA LYS A 2 -4.53 10.28 -2.79
C LYS A 2 -4.16 8.98 -3.50
N LYS A 3 -3.49 9.09 -4.63
CA LYS A 3 -2.99 7.97 -5.42
C LYS A 3 -1.46 8.09 -5.59
N LEU A 4 -0.80 6.98 -5.88
CA LEU A 4 0.65 6.84 -6.02
C LEU A 4 0.97 6.47 -7.46
N LYS A 5 1.80 7.30 -8.12
CA LYS A 5 2.18 7.11 -9.54
C LYS A 5 3.10 5.93 -9.77
N ARG A 6 3.82 5.53 -8.72
CA ARG A 6 4.93 4.55 -8.79
C ARG A 6 4.72 3.37 -7.86
N LEU A 7 3.47 3.10 -7.50
CA LEU A 7 3.11 1.89 -6.78
C LEU A 7 2.88 0.76 -7.77
N TYR A 8 3.75 -0.25 -7.72
CA TYR A 8 3.60 -1.47 -8.49
C TYR A 8 3.46 -2.67 -7.55
N LEU A 9 2.35 -3.39 -7.68
CA LEU A 9 2.04 -4.57 -6.89
C LEU A 9 2.00 -5.77 -7.83
N ARG A 10 2.82 -6.79 -7.55
CA ARG A 10 2.75 -8.05 -8.30
C ARG A 10 1.71 -8.96 -7.64
N PRO A 11 0.76 -9.56 -8.39
CA PRO A 11 -0.33 -10.36 -7.81
C PRO A 11 0.10 -11.54 -6.92
N HIS A 12 1.31 -12.06 -7.13
CA HIS A 12 1.83 -13.22 -6.40
C HIS A 12 2.77 -12.86 -5.25
N ASP A 13 3.07 -11.57 -5.05
CA ASP A 13 3.88 -11.13 -3.92
C ASP A 13 3.09 -11.27 -2.60
N THR A 14 3.78 -11.27 -1.47
CA THR A 14 3.14 -11.33 -0.16
C THR A 14 2.65 -9.95 0.29
N PRO A 15 1.65 -9.87 1.20
CA PRO A 15 1.21 -8.58 1.75
C PRO A 15 2.34 -7.75 2.36
N PHE A 16 3.36 -8.41 2.92
CA PHE A 16 4.55 -7.74 3.42
C PHE A 16 5.31 -6.99 2.32
N ILE A 17 5.51 -7.61 1.16
CA ILE A 17 6.19 -6.98 0.01
C ILE A 17 5.36 -5.81 -0.52
N TRP A 18 4.04 -5.97 -0.65
CA TRP A 18 3.16 -4.88 -1.10
C TRP A 18 3.18 -3.69 -0.16
N LEU A 19 3.14 -3.93 1.16
CA LEU A 19 3.24 -2.88 2.17
C LEU A 19 4.58 -2.16 2.09
N ALA A 20 5.69 -2.88 1.91
CA ALA A 20 7.01 -2.25 1.73
C ALA A 20 7.05 -1.36 0.47
N SER A 21 6.50 -1.83 -0.64
CA SER A 21 6.36 -1.05 -1.88
C SER A 21 5.49 0.19 -1.68
N PHE A 22 4.34 0.04 -1.01
CA PHE A 22 3.43 1.13 -0.68
C PHE A 22 4.11 2.20 0.17
N VAL A 23 4.74 1.82 1.28
CA VAL A 23 5.42 2.75 2.20
C VAL A 23 6.52 3.51 1.46
N CYS A 24 7.36 2.81 0.69
CA CYS A 24 8.43 3.43 -0.07
C CYS A 24 7.92 4.44 -1.11
N ALA A 25 6.83 4.12 -1.82
CA ALA A 25 6.21 5.03 -2.77
C ALA A 25 5.58 6.25 -2.07
N ALA A 26 4.83 6.02 -0.98
CA ALA A 26 4.17 7.07 -0.22
C ALA A 26 5.16 8.05 0.44
N GLU A 27 6.29 7.55 0.96
CA GLU A 27 7.35 8.40 1.50
C GLU A 27 8.02 9.26 0.42
N LYS A 28 8.28 8.71 -0.77
CA LYS A 28 8.82 9.47 -1.91
C LYS A 28 7.89 10.58 -2.36
N GLU A 29 6.58 10.34 -2.28
CA GLU A 29 5.54 11.33 -2.59
C GLU A 29 5.16 12.22 -1.38
N LYS A 30 5.92 12.13 -0.27
CA LYS A 30 5.75 12.97 0.93
C LYS A 30 4.35 12.89 1.55
N TRP A 31 3.74 11.71 1.55
CA TRP A 31 2.51 11.47 2.31
C TRP A 31 2.75 11.64 3.81
N ALA A 32 1.71 11.98 4.57
CA ALA A 32 1.84 12.12 6.01
C ALA A 32 2.11 10.74 6.66
N LYS A 33 2.96 10.71 7.68
CA LYS A 33 3.33 9.46 8.36
C LYS A 33 2.11 8.77 8.98
N GLU A 34 1.16 9.56 9.46
CA GLU A 34 -0.11 9.13 10.03
C GLU A 34 -1.01 8.46 8.98
N GLU A 35 -1.06 9.00 7.75
CA GLU A 35 -1.79 8.41 6.62
C GLU A 35 -1.19 7.03 6.27
N ILE A 36 0.14 6.96 6.13
CA ILE A 36 0.86 5.71 5.84
C ILE A 36 0.60 4.68 6.94
N ARG A 37 0.73 5.08 8.21
CA ARG A 37 0.51 4.20 9.37
C ARG A 37 -0.90 3.64 9.40
N THR A 38 -1.90 4.48 9.11
CA THR A 38 -3.31 4.05 9.07
C THR A 38 -3.51 2.96 8.02
N ILE A 39 -2.98 3.14 6.81
CA ILE A 39 -3.08 2.14 5.74
C ILE A 39 -2.37 0.84 6.12
N VAL A 40 -1.16 0.92 6.69
CA VAL A 40 -0.42 -0.27 7.14
C VAL A 40 -1.22 -1.03 8.21
N GLN A 41 -1.82 -0.34 9.17
CA GLN A 41 -2.63 -0.95 10.24
C GLN A 41 -3.92 -1.58 9.70
N THR A 42 -4.54 -0.97 8.69
CA THR A 42 -5.74 -1.51 8.03
C THR A 42 -5.43 -2.77 7.22
N VAL A 43 -4.29 -2.81 6.51
CA VAL A 43 -3.93 -3.93 5.62
C VAL A 43 -3.36 -5.12 6.38
N ARG A 44 -2.63 -4.89 7.47
CA ARG A 44 -1.94 -5.95 8.24
C ARG A 44 -2.83 -7.14 8.66
N PRO A 45 -4.09 -6.96 9.11
CA PRO A 45 -4.95 -8.09 9.48
C PRO A 45 -5.71 -8.71 8.29
N LEU A 46 -5.63 -8.14 7.09
CA LEU A 46 -6.36 -8.66 5.92
C LEU A 46 -5.71 -9.94 5.39
N ASP A 47 -6.52 -10.80 4.79
CA ASP A 47 -6.00 -11.87 3.95
C ASP A 47 -5.32 -11.30 2.69
N ARG A 48 -4.63 -12.18 1.96
CA ARG A 48 -3.86 -11.77 0.79
C ARG A 48 -4.71 -11.06 -0.26
N ASP A 49 -5.87 -11.59 -0.59
CA ASP A 49 -6.65 -11.07 -1.71
C ASP A 49 -7.29 -9.73 -1.33
N ALA A 50 -7.82 -9.63 -0.10
CA ALA A 50 -8.31 -8.37 0.45
C ALA A 50 -7.21 -7.30 0.58
N ALA A 51 -5.99 -7.69 1.00
CA ALA A 51 -4.85 -6.78 1.06
C ALA A 51 -4.45 -6.24 -0.32
N TYR A 52 -4.46 -7.10 -1.34
CA TYR A 52 -4.15 -6.72 -2.71
C TYR A 52 -5.19 -5.73 -3.24
N GLU A 53 -6.47 -6.08 -3.14
CA GLU A 53 -7.58 -5.22 -3.60
C GLU A 53 -7.59 -3.86 -2.90
N PHE A 54 -7.33 -3.84 -1.59
CA PHE A 54 -7.26 -2.60 -0.83
C PHE A 54 -6.11 -1.70 -1.32
N LEU A 55 -4.91 -2.26 -1.50
CA LEU A 55 -3.74 -1.49 -1.92
C LEU A 55 -3.84 -1.02 -3.39
N MET A 56 -4.54 -1.75 -4.25
CA MET A 56 -4.80 -1.37 -5.64
C MET A 56 -5.58 -0.04 -5.76
N GLN A 57 -6.38 0.33 -4.76
CA GLN A 57 -7.15 1.59 -4.75
C GLN A 57 -6.24 2.85 -4.74
N PHE A 58 -4.98 2.68 -4.32
CA PHE A 58 -4.01 3.76 -4.23
C PHE A 58 -3.10 3.87 -5.46
N ILE A 59 -3.29 3.07 -6.51
CA ILE A 59 -2.51 3.17 -7.75
C ILE A 59 -3.17 4.19 -8.68
N GLU A 60 -2.38 5.14 -9.23
CA GLU A 60 -2.84 6.14 -10.21
C GLU A 60 -3.46 5.53 -11.46
#